data_AF-A0A433SAH7-F1
#
_entry.id   AF-A0A433SAH7-F1
#
_cell.length_a   1.000
_cell.length_b   1.000
_cell.length_c   1.000
_cell.angle_alpha   90.00
_cell.angle_beta   90.00
_cell.angle_gamma   90.00
#
_symmetry.space_group_name_H-M   'P 1'
#
loop_
_entity.id
_entity.type
_entity.pdbx_description
1 polymer ?
#
loop_
_entity_poly.entity_id
_entity_poly.type
_entity_poly.pdbx_seq_one_letter_code
_entity_poly.pdbx_strand_id
1 'polypeptide(L)' 'MKLAKELQKYLDRNGFIVDVQGPGLKALVIDRDGKVISTGATVHTAVRKVIWCDTCYCQEHKPRGVRKKTVRFLTDE' A
#
# COMPACT_ATOMS: atom_id res chain seq x y z
N MET A 1 2.80 0.81 -22.71
CA MET A 1 3.73 0.87 -21.55
C MET A 1 3.57 -0.35 -20.65
N LYS A 2 4.58 -1.22 -20.56
CA LYS A 2 4.55 -2.48 -19.78
C LYS A 2 4.53 -2.24 -18.26
N LEU A 3 5.32 -1.25 -17.81
CA LEU A 3 5.49 -0.90 -16.40
C LEU A 3 4.19 -0.44 -15.72
N ALA A 4 3.40 0.41 -16.38
CA ALA A 4 2.13 0.89 -15.84
C ALA A 4 1.13 -0.27 -15.59
N LYS A 5 1.10 -1.26 -16.49
CA LYS A 5 0.26 -2.45 -16.33
C LYS A 5 0.70 -3.34 -15.18
N GLU A 6 2.01 -3.46 -14.94
CA GLU A 6 2.55 -4.24 -13.83
C GLU A 6 2.26 -3.57 -12.47
N LEU A 7 2.39 -2.24 -12.39
CA LEU A 7 2.03 -1.50 -11.19
C LEU A 7 0.53 -1.58 -10.88
N GLN A 8 -0.33 -1.47 -11.90
CA GLN A 8 -1.77 -1.65 -11.73
C GLN A 8 -2.10 -3.05 -11.20
N LYS A 9 -1.50 -4.11 -11.78
CA LYS A 9 -1.69 -5.49 -11.29
C LYS A 9 -1.23 -5.65 -9.83
N TYR A 10 -0.15 -4.99 -9.42
CA TYR A 10 0.29 -5.02 -8.02
C TYR A 10 -0.73 -4.36 -7.09
N LEU A 11 -1.26 -3.19 -7.47
CA LEU A 11 -2.29 -2.48 -6.73
C LEU A 11 -3.56 -3.33 -6.60
N ASP A 12 -4.06 -3.88 -7.72
CA ASP A 12 -5.28 -4.68 -7.75
C ASP A 12 -5.16 -5.94 -6.86
N ARG A 13 -4.01 -6.64 -6.94
CA ARG A 13 -3.73 -7.83 -6.13
C ARG A 13 -3.73 -7.54 -4.64
N ASN A 14 -3.20 -6.39 -4.25
CA ASN A 14 -3.12 -5.99 -2.84
C ASN A 14 -4.34 -5.20 -2.36
N GLY A 15 -5.25 -4.82 -3.26
CA GLY A 15 -6.42 -4.03 -2.91
C GLY A 15 -6.13 -2.55 -2.68
N PHE A 16 -5.03 -2.03 -3.23
CA PHE A 16 -4.65 -0.65 -3.05
C PHE A 16 -5.29 0.25 -4.12
N ILE A 17 -5.69 1.44 -3.70
CA ILE A 17 -6.23 2.50 -4.54
C ILE A 17 -5.20 3.62 -4.61
N VAL A 18 -5.05 4.25 -5.77
CA VAL A 18 -4.21 5.44 -5.90
C VAL A 18 -5.10 6.65 -6.12
N ASP A 19 -4.99 7.62 -5.21
CA ASP A 19 -5.66 8.91 -5.32
C ASP A 19 -4.63 9.99 -5.64
N VAL A 20 -4.94 10.88 -6.59
CA VAL A 20 -4.06 11.98 -7.00
C VAL A 20 -4.78 13.29 -6.68
N GLN A 21 -4.34 13.95 -5.61
CA GLN A 21 -4.96 15.18 -5.15
C GLN A 21 -4.27 16.42 -5.73
N GLY A 22 -5.07 17.48 -5.93
CA GLY A 22 -4.73 18.75 -6.60
C GLY A 22 -3.62 19.59 -5.96
N PRO A 23 -3.61 20.91 -6.23
CA PRO A 23 -2.46 21.63 -6.77
C PRO A 23 -1.16 21.31 -6.01
N GLY A 24 -0.31 20.48 -6.64
CA GLY A 24 0.87 19.89 -6.01
C GLY A 24 1.14 18.43 -6.39
N LEU A 25 0.23 17.79 -7.14
CA LEU A 25 0.36 16.43 -7.72
C LEU A 25 0.83 15.39 -6.70
N LYS A 26 0.23 15.36 -5.52
CA LYS A 26 0.54 14.32 -4.54
C LYS A 26 -0.27 13.07 -4.86
N ALA A 27 0.43 11.95 -5.02
CA ALA A 27 -0.19 10.65 -5.14
C ALA A 27 -0.20 9.96 -3.77
N LEU A 28 -1.36 9.45 -3.41
CA LEU A 28 -1.62 8.71 -2.18
C LEU A 28 -1.93 7.27 -2.57
N VAL A 29 -1.30 6.30 -1.90
CA VAL A 29 -1.69 4.89 -1.97
C VAL A 29 -2.52 4.59 -0.73
N ILE A 30 -3.74 4.13 -0.95
CA ILE A 30 -4.77 3.95 0.07
C ILE A 30 -5.16 2.47 0.10
N ASP A 31 -5.35 1.90 1.29
CA ASP A 31 -5.86 0.55 1.48
C ASP A 31 -7.38 0.48 1.25
N ARG A 32 -7.94 -0.73 1.18
CA ARG A 32 -9.39 -0.96 1.09
C ARG A 32 -10.17 -0.34 2.24
N ASP A 33 -9.55 -0.21 3.41
CA ASP A 33 -10.13 0.43 4.60
C ASP A 33 -10.09 1.98 4.54
N GLY A 34 -9.66 2.57 3.43
CA GLY A 34 -9.53 4.03 3.29
C GLY A 34 -8.30 4.62 3.99
N LYS A 35 -7.37 3.76 4.47
CA LYS A 35 -6.16 4.18 5.17
C LYS A 35 -5.03 4.51 4.20
N VAL A 36 -4.39 5.67 4.35
CA VAL A 36 -3.21 6.05 3.57
C VAL A 36 -2.00 5.22 4.00
N ILE A 37 -1.45 4.45 3.07
CA ILE A 37 -0.26 3.60 3.24
C ILE A 37 1.01 4.37 2.89
N SER A 38 0.97 5.13 1.79
CA SER A 38 2.16 5.81 1.26
C SER A 38 1.76 7.07 0.51
N THR A 39 2.67 8.06 0.50
CA THR A 39 2.51 9.29 -0.26
C THR A 39 3.77 9.56 -1.10
N GLY A 40 3.57 10.12 -2.28
CA GLY A 40 4.65 10.46 -3.21
C GLY A 40 4.31 11.68 -4.06
N ALA A 41 5.34 12.32 -4.61
CA ALA A 41 5.17 13.41 -5.57
C ALA A 41 4.65 12.93 -6.95
N THR A 42 4.64 11.62 -7.17
CA THR A 42 4.03 10.97 -8.35
C THR A 42 3.47 9.62 -7.94
N VAL A 43 2.52 9.10 -8.72
CA VAL A 43 1.96 7.74 -8.56
C VAL A 43 3.08 6.71 -8.50
N HIS A 44 4.04 6.81 -9.41
CA HIS A 44 5.15 5.89 -9.49
C HIS A 44 6.02 5.89 -8.21
N THR A 45 6.32 7.07 -7.66
CA THR A 45 7.06 7.18 -6.39
C THR A 45 6.26 6.63 -5.21
N ALA A 46 4.95 6.90 -5.16
CA ALA A 46 4.09 6.43 -4.07
C ALA A 46 3.99 4.89 -4.09
N VAL A 47 3.77 4.29 -5.26
CA VAL A 47 3.64 2.83 -5.42
C VAL A 47 4.98 2.12 -5.23
N ARG A 48 6.09 2.66 -5.74
CA ARG A 48 7.43 2.08 -5.50
C ARG A 48 7.79 2.04 -4.02
N LYS A 49 7.44 3.07 -3.25
CA LYS A 49 7.62 3.06 -1.79
C LYS A 49 6.84 1.92 -1.13
N VAL A 50 5.62 1.65 -1.59
CA VAL A 50 4.82 0.53 -1.06
C VAL A 50 5.47 -0.81 -1.39
N ILE A 51 5.85 -1.02 -2.66
CA ILE A 51 6.54 -2.24 -3.09
C ILE A 51 7.84 -2.42 -2.29
N TRP A 52 8.63 -1.35 -2.14
CA TRP A 52 9.87 -1.38 -1.37
C TRP A 52 9.63 -1.79 0.08
N CYS A 53 8.67 -1.17 0.77
CA CYS A 53 8.30 -1.53 2.15
C CYS A 53 7.74 -2.95 2.28
N ASP A 54 7.19 -3.52 1.21
CA ASP A 54 6.69 -4.89 1.16
C ASP A 54 7.83 -5.90 0.94
N THR A 55 8.82 -5.55 0.11
CA THR A 55 9.98 -6.41 -0.21
C THR A 55 11.15 -6.31 0.77
N CYS A 56 11.25 -5.22 1.54
CA CYS A 56 12.32 -5.03 2.51
C CYS A 56 12.04 -5.76 3.81
N TYR A 57 12.72 -6.89 4.01
CA TYR A 57 12.77 -7.64 5.27
C TYR A 57 13.33 -6.83 6.46
N CYS A 58 14.04 -5.72 6.21
CA CYS A 58 14.65 -4.89 7.26
C CYS A 58 13.64 -4.08 8.11
N GLN A 59 12.34 -4.12 7.79
CA GLN A 59 11.31 -3.30 8.43
C GLN A 59 10.48 -4.01 9.51
N GLU A 60 10.85 -5.23 9.94
CA GLU A 60 10.21 -5.91 11.08
C GLU A 60 10.32 -5.12 12.41
N HIS A 61 11.15 -4.07 12.48
CA HIS A 61 11.37 -3.25 13.69
C HIS A 61 10.83 -1.81 13.63
N LYS A 62 9.88 -1.47 12.75
CA LYS A 62 9.02 -0.29 12.97
C LYS A 62 7.59 -0.76 13.10
N PRO A 63 6.86 -0.34 14.16
CA PRO A 63 5.46 -0.69 14.30
C PRO A 63 4.72 -0.06 13.11
N ARG A 64 4.48 -0.87 12.07
CA ARG A 64 3.42 -0.62 11.11
C ARG A 64 2.21 -0.46 11.99
N GLY A 65 1.68 0.76 12.10
CA GLY A 65 0.45 1.00 12.83
C GLY A 65 -0.58 0.00 12.32
N VAL A 66 -0.80 -1.05 13.11
CA VAL A 66 -1.88 -2.02 13.03
C VAL A 66 -2.06 -2.63 11.63
N ARG A 67 -1.21 -3.61 11.26
CA ARG A 67 -1.75 -4.88 10.74
C ARG A 67 -2.00 -5.76 11.95
N LYS A 68 -3.06 -5.46 12.72
CA LYS A 68 -3.69 -6.51 13.52
C LYS A 68 -4.23 -7.48 12.47
N LYS A 69 -3.45 -8.52 12.15
CA LYS A 69 -4.06 -9.80 11.82
C LYS A 69 -4.85 -10.13 13.08
N THR A 70 -6.11 -9.72 13.14
CA THR A 70 -7.08 -10.40 13.99
C THR A 70 -7.20 -11.78 13.37
N VAL A 71 -6.26 -12.66 13.72
CA VAL A 71 -6.49 -14.09 13.64
C VAL A 71 -7.57 -14.31 14.69
N ARG A 72 -8.84 -14.20 14.26
CA ARG A 72 -9.92 -14.79 15.03
C ARG A 72 -9.64 -16.29 14.94
N PHE A 73 -9.00 -16.84 15.96
CA PHE A 73 -9.19 -18.25 16.26
C PHE A 73 -10.67 -18.37 16.59
N LEU A 74 -11.47 -18.82 15.61
CA LEU A 74 -12.69 -19.54 15.92
C LEU A 74 -12.22 -20.87 16.50
N THR A 75 -12.16 -20.95 17.82
CA THR A 75 -12.33 -22.23 18.50
C THR A 75 -13.81 -22.34 18.82
N ASP A 76 -14.48 -23.11 17.97
CA ASP A 76 -15.75 -23.77 18.22
C ASP A 76 -15.47 -24.88 19.25
N GLU A 77 -16.08 -24.79 20.43
CA GLU A 77 -16.56 -25.87 21.33
C GLU A 77 -17.01 -25.27 22.68
#